data_AF-A0A0T5ZPQ9-F1
#
_entry.id   AF-A0A0T5ZPQ9-F1
#
_cell.length_a   1.000
_cell.length_b   1.000
_cell.length_c   1.000
_cell.angle_alpha   90.00
_cell.angle_beta   90.00
_cell.angle_gamma   90.00
#
_symmetry.space_group_name_H-M   'P 1'
#
loop_
_entity.id
_entity.type
_entity.pdbx_description
1 polymer ?
#
loop_
_entity_poly.entity_id
_entity_poly.type
_entity_poly.pdbx_seq_one_letter_code
_entity_poly.pdbx_strand_id
1 'polypeptide(L)'
;AVNLAADHLPRLVLFVLGAGLLLGAFTVFDRALPNLEQPSLRVERIRDWIHHPLAMFVLGLLVTAMTLSVSLSLTLLIPLSLKGYIRRDGIIPYVMGANISTWVDTLVAALLLDSPRAFTIVFTEMVIGATISLIVLLFFYRPYSRLILATAHRVTHSRNSFALFLGAIFLVPLVLFLV
;
A
#
# COMPACT_ATOMS: atom_id res chain seq x y z
N ALA A 1 25.50 -4.97 10.34
CA ALA A 1 25.32 -3.65 11.01
C ALA A 1 24.40 -3.76 12.23
N VAL A 2 23.15 -4.21 12.08
CA VAL A 2 22.20 -4.33 13.21
C VAL A 2 22.67 -5.31 14.29
N ASN A 3 23.22 -6.47 13.90
CA ASN A 3 23.73 -7.46 14.86
C ASN A 3 24.90 -6.93 15.71
N LEU A 4 25.83 -6.17 15.11
CA LEU A 4 26.94 -5.53 15.84
C LEU A 4 26.46 -4.47 16.85
N ALA A 5 25.39 -3.74 16.53
CA ALA A 5 24.82 -2.76 17.45
C ALA A 5 24.03 -3.42 18.58
N ALA A 6 23.34 -4.54 18.29
CA ALA A 6 22.59 -5.33 19.26
C ALA A 6 23.45 -5.96 20.36
N ASP A 7 24.69 -6.32 20.02
CA ASP A 7 25.64 -6.95 20.94
C ASP A 7 26.30 -5.95 21.91
N HIS A 8 26.25 -4.65 21.60
CA HIS A 8 26.96 -3.60 22.36
C HIS A 8 26.07 -2.53 22.97
N LEU A 9 24.78 -2.44 22.59
CA LEU A 9 23.86 -1.42 23.09
C LEU A 9 22.69 -2.03 23.86
N PRO A 10 22.23 -1.41 24.95
CA PRO A 10 21.01 -1.80 25.63
C PRO A 10 19.81 -1.77 24.67
N ARG A 11 18.89 -2.73 24.79
CA ARG A 11 17.70 -2.85 23.92
C ARG A 11 16.88 -1.56 23.84
N LEU A 12 16.79 -0.82 24.95
CA LEU A 12 16.10 0.48 25.01
C LEU A 12 16.80 1.53 24.13
N VAL A 13 18.13 1.56 24.12
CA VAL A 13 18.91 2.51 23.32
C VAL A 13 18.79 2.19 21.83
N LEU A 14 18.82 0.91 21.45
CA LEU A 14 18.53 0.47 20.09
C LEU A 14 17.12 0.84 19.63
N PHE A 15 16.12 0.70 20.52
CA PHE A 15 14.75 1.10 20.22
C PHE A 15 14.65 2.61 19.96
N VAL A 16 15.22 3.44 20.84
CA VAL A 16 15.21 4.90 20.68
C VAL A 16 15.99 5.33 19.44
N LEU A 17 17.15 4.73 19.16
CA LEU A 17 17.92 4.98 17.95
C LEU A 17 17.14 4.59 16.69
N GLY A 18 16.51 3.42 16.68
CA GLY A 18 15.68 2.96 15.57
C GLY A 18 14.50 3.90 15.31
N ALA A 19 13.79 4.30 16.36
CA ALA A 19 12.70 5.28 16.27
C ALA A 19 13.20 6.64 15.75
N GLY A 20 14.33 7.13 16.27
CA GLY A 20 14.95 8.38 15.83
C GLY A 20 15.38 8.34 14.37
N LEU A 21 15.92 7.21 13.91
CA LEU A 21 16.33 7.00 12.52
C LEU A 21 15.13 6.94 11.59
N LEU A 22 14.03 6.30 12.01
CA LEU A 22 12.77 6.24 11.27
C LEU A 22 12.14 7.63 11.13
N LEU A 23 12.06 8.40 12.23
CA LEU A 23 11.61 9.79 12.21
C LEU A 23 12.52 10.66 11.33
N GLY A 24 13.85 10.50 11.45
CA GLY A 24 14.83 11.20 10.64
C GLY A 24 14.64 10.93 9.14
N ALA A 25 14.51 9.67 8.75
CA ALA A 25 14.21 9.29 7.37
C ALA A 25 12.91 9.93 6.87
N PHE A 26 11.87 9.99 7.72
CA PHE A 26 10.61 10.65 7.40
C PHE A 26 10.79 12.16 7.16
N THR A 27 11.61 12.85 7.97
CA THR A 27 11.91 14.28 7.77
C THR A 27 12.70 14.53 6.48
N VAL A 28 13.64 13.64 6.14
CA VAL A 28 14.41 13.72 4.90
C VAL A 28 13.49 13.49 3.71
N PHE A 29 12.60 12.51 3.77
CA PHE A 29 11.60 12.26 2.75
C PHE A 29 10.67 13.46 2.57
N ASP A 30 10.19 14.05 3.67
CA ASP A 30 9.30 15.22 3.64
C ASP A 30 9.96 16.45 3.00
N ARG A 31 11.27 16.64 3.23
CA ARG A 31 12.10 17.68 2.62
C ARG A 31 12.51 17.38 1.18
N ALA A 32 12.69 16.10 0.83
CA ALA A 32 13.07 15.65 -0.50
C ALA A 32 11.89 15.70 -1.48
N LEU A 33 10.65 15.69 -0.97
CA LEU A 33 9.46 16.00 -1.75
C LEU A 33 9.56 17.47 -2.23
N PRO A 34 9.77 17.70 -3.53
CA PRO A 34 9.90 19.07 -4.02
C PRO A 34 8.58 19.80 -3.83
N ASN A 35 8.63 21.06 -3.40
CA ASN A 35 7.49 21.96 -3.50
C ASN A 35 7.17 22.13 -4.98
N LEU A 36 6.19 21.37 -5.49
CA LEU A 36 5.72 21.41 -6.89
C LEU A 36 4.94 22.70 -7.20
N GLU A 37 5.29 23.82 -6.58
CA GLU A 37 4.64 25.13 -6.73
C GLU A 37 5.10 25.85 -8.00
N GLN A 38 6.18 25.40 -8.65
CA GLN A 38 6.63 25.93 -9.95
C GLN A 38 6.65 24.80 -10.98
N PRO A 39 5.55 24.56 -11.72
CA PRO A 39 5.47 23.44 -12.63
C PRO A 39 6.33 23.71 -13.87
N SER A 40 7.46 23.02 -13.96
CA SER A 40 8.07 22.77 -15.27
C SER A 40 7.12 21.87 -16.09
N LEU A 41 7.14 21.99 -17.42
CA LEU A 41 6.27 21.22 -18.34
C LEU A 41 6.28 19.68 -18.12
N ARG A 42 7.30 19.12 -17.46
CA ARG A 42 7.35 17.71 -17.04
C ARG A 42 6.47 17.41 -15.83
N VAL A 43 6.42 18.32 -14.85
CA VAL A 43 5.65 18.14 -13.61
C VAL A 43 4.15 18.16 -13.91
N GLU A 44 3.72 18.99 -14.85
CA GLU A 44 2.32 19.10 -15.27
C GLU A 44 1.82 17.80 -15.94
N ARG A 45 2.64 17.21 -16.82
CA ARG A 45 2.34 15.91 -17.45
C ARG A 45 2.32 14.74 -16.46
N ILE A 46 3.20 14.76 -15.46
CA ILE A 46 3.19 13.78 -14.37
C ILE A 46 1.91 13.93 -13.53
N ARG A 47 1.46 15.18 -13.28
CA ARG A 47 0.23 15.46 -12.55
C ARG A 47 -1.01 14.91 -13.27
N ASP A 48 -1.12 15.17 -14.58
CA ASP A 48 -2.23 14.66 -15.39
C ASP A 48 -2.25 13.13 -15.46
N TRP A 49 -1.06 12.51 -15.50
CA TRP A 49 -0.95 11.06 -15.46
C TRP A 49 -1.40 10.48 -14.12
N ILE A 50 -0.97 11.05 -12.99
CA ILE A 50 -1.35 10.65 -11.61
C ILE A 50 -2.87 10.79 -11.36
N HIS A 51 -3.59 11.56 -12.17
CA HIS A 51 -5.05 11.64 -12.08
C HIS A 51 -5.79 10.48 -12.75
N HIS A 52 -5.11 9.63 -13.53
CA HIS A 52 -5.73 8.47 -14.17
C HIS A 52 -5.69 7.23 -13.24
N PRO A 53 -6.81 6.49 -13.06
CA PRO A 53 -6.85 5.33 -12.17
C PRO A 53 -5.81 4.25 -12.51
N LEU A 54 -5.61 3.98 -13.80
CA LEU A 54 -4.59 3.02 -14.26
C LEU A 54 -3.16 3.46 -13.91
N ALA A 55 -2.87 4.75 -13.99
CA ALA A 55 -1.55 5.26 -13.63
C ALA A 55 -1.27 5.07 -12.14
N MET A 56 -2.26 5.38 -11.29
CA MET A 56 -2.16 5.12 -9.86
C MET A 56 -2.01 3.64 -9.54
N PHE A 57 -2.71 2.76 -10.25
CA PHE A 57 -2.54 1.31 -10.14
C PHE A 57 -1.12 0.86 -10.48
N VAL A 58 -0.59 1.27 -11.63
CA VAL A 58 0.78 0.95 -12.04
C VAL A 58 1.80 1.53 -11.05
N LEU A 59 1.57 2.74 -10.54
CA LEU A 59 2.44 3.36 -9.54
C LEU A 59 2.50 2.54 -8.25
N GLY A 60 1.35 2.12 -7.71
CA GLY A 60 1.29 1.28 -6.53
C GLY A 60 1.96 -0.08 -6.75
N LEU A 61 1.74 -0.66 -7.93
CA LEU A 61 2.36 -1.92 -8.34
C LEU A 61 3.89 -1.80 -8.36
N LEU A 62 4.43 -0.79 -9.03
CA LEU A 62 5.88 -0.59 -9.17
C LEU A 62 6.54 -0.25 -7.83
N VAL A 63 5.99 0.70 -7.07
CA VAL A 63 6.57 1.08 -5.77
C VAL A 63 6.63 -0.12 -4.84
N THR A 64 5.58 -0.93 -4.79
CA THR A 64 5.54 -2.12 -3.94
C THR A 64 6.44 -3.23 -4.46
N ALA A 65 6.48 -3.47 -5.77
CA ALA A 65 7.36 -4.48 -6.35
C ALA A 65 8.86 -4.13 -6.17
N MET A 66 9.21 -2.85 -6.09
CA MET A 66 10.58 -2.42 -5.82
C MET A 66 10.95 -2.50 -4.33
N THR A 67 9.99 -2.26 -3.45
CA THR A 67 10.22 -2.22 -1.99
C THR A 67 9.91 -3.54 -1.29
N LEU A 68 9.22 -4.47 -1.99
CA LEU A 68 8.68 -5.73 -1.48
C LEU A 68 7.85 -5.53 -0.18
N SER A 69 7.23 -4.36 -0.02
CA SER A 69 6.54 -3.97 1.20
C SER A 69 5.38 -3.02 0.94
N VAL A 70 4.16 -3.52 1.07
CA VAL A 70 2.94 -2.70 1.00
C VAL A 70 2.91 -1.66 2.11
N SER A 71 3.42 -1.98 3.30
CA SER A 71 3.48 -1.04 4.42
C SER A 71 4.32 0.19 4.08
N LEU A 72 5.47 0.01 3.42
CA LEU A 72 6.27 1.14 2.94
C LEU A 72 5.53 1.93 1.86
N SER A 73 4.95 1.25 0.87
CA SER A 73 4.15 1.91 -0.18
C SER A 73 3.04 2.80 0.38
N LEU A 74 2.26 2.30 1.35
CA LEU A 74 1.21 3.07 2.01
C LEU A 74 1.76 4.23 2.84
N THR A 75 2.89 4.02 3.52
CA THR A 75 3.55 5.06 4.32
C THR A 75 3.97 6.25 3.45
N LEU A 76 4.43 6.00 2.23
CA LEU A 76 4.77 7.05 1.25
C LEU A 76 3.52 7.72 0.67
N LEU A 77 2.45 6.96 0.49
CA LEU A 77 1.18 7.45 -0.07
C LEU A 77 0.47 8.47 0.82
N ILE A 78 0.49 8.27 2.14
CA ILE A 78 -0.21 9.12 3.12
C ILE A 78 0.20 10.60 3.02
N PRO A 79 1.48 10.98 3.18
CA PRO A 79 1.89 12.39 3.12
C PRO A 79 1.66 13.01 1.73
N LEU A 80 1.81 12.23 0.65
CA LEU A 80 1.52 12.67 -0.71
C LEU A 80 0.03 13.02 -0.90
N SER A 81 -0.86 12.25 -0.28
CA SER A 81 -2.28 12.56 -0.31
C SER A 81 -2.64 13.76 0.57
N LEU A 82 -2.03 13.88 1.75
CA LEU A 82 -2.25 15.02 2.65
C LEU A 82 -1.78 16.35 2.05
N LYS A 83 -0.68 16.36 1.27
CA LYS A 83 -0.20 17.52 0.52
C LYS A 83 -1.00 17.81 -0.76
N GLY A 84 -2.01 17.00 -1.06
CA GLY A 84 -2.89 17.20 -2.23
C GLY A 84 -2.30 16.74 -3.57
N TYR A 85 -1.12 16.13 -3.58
CA TYR A 85 -0.52 15.58 -4.80
C TYR A 85 -1.29 14.37 -5.34
N ILE A 86 -1.84 13.56 -4.43
CA ILE A 86 -2.67 12.40 -4.77
C ILE A 86 -4.08 12.63 -4.24
N ARG A 87 -5.03 12.70 -5.17
CA ARG A 87 -6.45 12.83 -4.85
C ARG A 87 -6.97 11.55 -4.17
N ARG A 88 -7.98 11.70 -3.30
CA ARG A 88 -8.54 10.59 -2.50
C ARG A 88 -9.05 9.42 -3.34
N ASP A 89 -9.59 9.70 -4.53
CA ASP A 89 -9.99 8.67 -5.48
C ASP A 89 -8.77 7.88 -5.97
N GLY A 90 -7.66 8.56 -6.30
CA GLY A 90 -6.40 7.93 -6.73
C GLY A 90 -5.74 6.98 -5.72
N ILE A 91 -6.12 7.05 -4.43
CA ILE A 91 -5.66 6.11 -3.40
C ILE A 91 -6.13 4.68 -3.71
N ILE A 92 -7.37 4.50 -4.16
CA ILE A 92 -7.96 3.16 -4.32
C ILE A 92 -7.20 2.34 -5.38
N PRO A 93 -6.98 2.85 -6.62
CA PRO A 93 -6.21 2.11 -7.61
C PRO A 93 -4.77 1.85 -7.16
N TYR A 94 -4.14 2.80 -6.46
CA TYR A 94 -2.80 2.61 -5.91
C TYR A 94 -2.73 1.39 -4.98
N VAL A 95 -3.67 1.31 -4.04
CA VAL A 95 -3.75 0.18 -3.11
C VAL A 95 -4.06 -1.12 -3.85
N MET A 96 -4.92 -1.10 -4.88
CA MET A 96 -5.16 -2.28 -5.71
C MET A 96 -3.87 -2.77 -6.35
N GLY A 97 -3.09 -1.88 -6.98
CA GLY A 97 -1.82 -2.25 -7.63
C GLY A 97 -0.77 -2.75 -6.63
N ALA A 98 -0.65 -2.07 -5.49
CA ALA A 98 0.28 -2.46 -4.43
C ALA A 98 0.03 -3.89 -3.92
N ASN A 99 -1.23 -4.29 -3.74
CA ASN A 99 -1.56 -5.65 -3.29
C ASN A 99 -1.31 -6.72 -4.36
N ILE A 100 -1.41 -6.41 -5.66
CA ILE A 100 -1.03 -7.38 -6.70
C ILE A 100 0.46 -7.72 -6.60
N SER A 101 1.30 -6.73 -6.29
CA SER A 101 2.75 -6.90 -6.22
C SER A 101 3.19 -7.86 -5.13
N THR A 102 2.43 -8.05 -4.04
CA THR A 102 2.85 -8.96 -2.96
C THR A 102 2.86 -10.42 -3.37
N TRP A 103 2.11 -10.79 -4.41
CA TRP A 103 2.19 -12.15 -4.95
C TRP A 103 3.51 -12.42 -5.67
N VAL A 104 4.24 -11.39 -6.10
CA VAL A 104 5.57 -11.56 -6.71
C VAL A 104 6.53 -12.19 -5.71
N ASP A 105 6.52 -11.73 -4.45
CA ASP A 105 7.34 -12.29 -3.38
C ASP A 105 7.02 -13.77 -3.15
N THR A 106 5.73 -14.09 -3.04
CA THR A 106 5.27 -15.47 -2.83
C THR A 106 5.58 -16.36 -4.03
N LEU A 107 5.51 -15.82 -5.26
CA LEU A 107 5.83 -16.53 -6.49
C LEU A 107 7.32 -16.87 -6.55
N VAL A 108 8.18 -15.91 -6.20
CA VAL A 108 9.64 -16.13 -6.09
C VAL A 108 9.93 -17.15 -5.01
N ALA A 109 9.28 -17.08 -3.85
CA ALA A 109 9.44 -18.08 -2.79
C ALA A 109 9.03 -19.48 -3.26
N ALA A 110 7.93 -19.61 -4.02
CA ALA A 110 7.49 -20.89 -4.58
C ALA A 110 8.50 -21.48 -5.58
N LEU A 111 9.16 -20.62 -6.37
CA LEU A 111 10.26 -21.03 -7.27
C LEU A 111 11.48 -21.49 -6.49
N LEU A 112 11.89 -20.75 -5.45
CA LEU A 112 13.04 -21.11 -4.61
C LEU A 112 12.83 -22.42 -3.83
N LEU A 113 11.59 -22.74 -3.50
CA LEU A 113 11.20 -23.99 -2.84
C LEU A 113 11.00 -25.16 -3.82
N ASP A 114 11.22 -24.94 -5.12
CA ASP A 114 11.01 -25.91 -6.19
C ASP A 114 9.66 -26.63 -6.09
N SER A 115 8.59 -25.85 -5.85
CA SER A 115 7.22 -26.34 -5.70
C SER A 115 6.35 -25.87 -6.87
N PRO A 116 6.26 -26.66 -7.96
CA PRO A 116 5.43 -26.31 -9.11
C PRO A 116 3.96 -26.07 -8.74
N ARG A 117 3.43 -26.84 -7.77
CA ARG A 117 2.05 -26.67 -7.29
C ARG A 117 1.85 -25.31 -6.62
N ALA A 118 2.76 -24.92 -5.72
CA ALA A 118 2.67 -23.62 -5.06
C ALA A 118 2.80 -22.47 -6.08
N PHE A 119 3.72 -22.60 -7.05
CA PHE A 119 3.85 -21.63 -8.12
C PHE A 119 2.56 -21.47 -8.91
N THR A 120 1.93 -22.58 -9.34
CA THR A 120 0.68 -22.52 -10.11
C THR A 120 -0.43 -21.84 -9.31
N ILE A 121 -0.61 -22.19 -8.03
CA ILE A 121 -1.65 -21.60 -7.18
C ILE A 121 -1.45 -20.09 -7.08
N VAL A 122 -0.26 -19.64 -6.68
CA VAL A 122 0.05 -18.22 -6.49
C VAL A 122 -0.05 -17.45 -7.81
N PHE A 123 0.45 -18.02 -8.91
CA PHE A 123 0.35 -17.41 -10.22
C PHE A 123 -1.11 -17.26 -10.68
N THR A 124 -1.93 -18.28 -10.47
CA THR A 124 -3.36 -18.23 -10.79
C THR A 124 -4.07 -17.17 -9.95
N GLU A 125 -3.82 -17.11 -8.64
CA GLU A 125 -4.36 -16.06 -7.76
C GLU A 125 -3.95 -14.67 -8.23
N MET A 126 -2.67 -14.50 -8.58
CA MET A 126 -2.12 -13.24 -9.09
C MET A 126 -2.82 -12.80 -10.38
N VAL A 127 -2.98 -13.70 -11.35
CA VAL A 127 -3.63 -13.40 -12.62
C VAL A 127 -5.11 -13.08 -12.42
N ILE A 128 -5.83 -13.86 -11.61
CA ILE A 128 -7.25 -13.61 -11.32
C ILE A 128 -7.42 -12.26 -10.61
N GLY A 129 -6.65 -12.01 -9.56
CA GLY A 129 -6.70 -10.76 -8.81
C GLY A 129 -6.36 -9.55 -9.67
N ALA A 130 -5.34 -9.64 -10.51
CA ALA A 130 -4.97 -8.59 -11.45
C ALA A 130 -6.07 -8.35 -12.50
N THR A 131 -6.65 -9.42 -13.03
CA THR A 131 -7.74 -9.35 -14.03
C THR A 131 -8.99 -8.70 -13.44
N ILE A 132 -9.42 -9.14 -12.25
CA ILE A 132 -10.57 -8.54 -11.55
C ILE A 132 -10.31 -7.07 -11.26
N SER A 133 -9.11 -6.74 -10.74
CA SER A 133 -8.74 -5.36 -10.46
C SER A 133 -8.79 -4.49 -11.71
N LEU A 134 -8.27 -5.00 -12.84
CA LEU A 134 -8.28 -4.30 -14.10
C LEU A 134 -9.69 -4.12 -14.66
N ILE A 135 -10.55 -5.15 -14.59
CA ILE A 135 -11.97 -5.05 -14.98
C ILE A 135 -12.68 -3.98 -14.15
N VAL A 136 -12.48 -3.98 -12.82
CA VAL A 136 -13.05 -2.97 -11.94
C VAL A 136 -12.54 -1.58 -12.31
N LEU A 137 -11.24 -1.41 -12.56
CA LEU A 137 -10.64 -0.13 -12.91
C LEU A 137 -11.10 0.40 -14.28
N LEU A 138 -11.26 -0.47 -15.27
CA LEU A 138 -11.63 -0.07 -16.64
C LEU A 138 -13.13 0.20 -16.77
N PHE A 139 -13.98 -0.62 -16.17
CA PHE A 139 -15.42 -0.60 -16.43
C PHE A 139 -16.26 -0.08 -15.24
N PHE A 140 -15.82 -0.31 -14.00
CA PHE A 140 -16.65 -0.09 -12.80
C PHE A 140 -16.01 0.83 -11.76
N TYR A 141 -14.98 1.60 -12.14
CA TYR A 141 -14.18 2.33 -11.17
C TYR A 141 -14.98 3.39 -10.41
N ARG A 142 -15.81 4.17 -11.10
CA ARG A 142 -16.64 5.23 -10.49
C ARG A 142 -17.59 4.68 -9.41
N PRO A 143 -18.45 3.68 -9.68
CA PRO A 143 -19.32 3.12 -8.64
C PRO A 143 -18.53 2.43 -7.52
N TYR A 144 -17.45 1.72 -7.87
CA TYR A 144 -16.59 1.05 -6.89
C TYR A 144 -15.92 2.04 -5.92
N SER A 145 -15.32 3.11 -6.45
CA SER A 145 -14.69 4.16 -5.66
C SER A 145 -15.68 4.84 -4.72
N ARG A 146 -16.89 5.16 -5.21
CA ARG A 146 -17.96 5.74 -4.37
C ARG A 146 -18.38 4.79 -3.26
N LEU A 147 -18.55 3.50 -3.55
CA LEU A 147 -18.92 2.50 -2.56
C LEU A 147 -17.87 2.40 -1.44
N ILE A 148 -16.59 2.33 -1.81
CA ILE A 148 -15.49 2.27 -0.84
C ILE A 148 -15.46 3.52 0.02
N LEU A 149 -15.49 4.71 -0.58
CA LEU A 149 -15.43 5.98 0.15
C LEU A 149 -16.65 6.19 1.04
N ALA A 150 -17.85 5.81 0.57
CA ALA A 150 -19.06 5.87 1.38
C ALA A 150 -19.00 4.92 2.58
N THR A 151 -18.46 3.71 2.39
CA THR A 151 -18.27 2.74 3.47
C THR A 151 -17.24 3.24 4.47
N ALA A 152 -16.09 3.74 4.01
CA ALA A 152 -15.07 4.34 4.86
C ALA A 152 -15.61 5.51 5.68
N HIS A 153 -16.43 6.38 5.07
CA HIS A 153 -17.07 7.47 5.79
C HIS A 153 -18.05 6.95 6.85
N ARG A 154 -18.91 5.97 6.52
CA ARG A 154 -19.86 5.38 7.49
C ARG A 154 -19.15 4.75 8.68
N VAL A 155 -18.07 4.00 8.42
CA VAL A 155 -17.27 3.34 9.46
C VAL A 155 -16.60 4.36 10.39
N THR A 156 -16.10 5.48 9.85
CA THR A 156 -15.40 6.51 10.62
C THR A 156 -16.32 7.55 11.26
N HIS A 157 -17.60 7.61 10.87
CA HIS A 157 -18.53 8.64 11.36
C HIS A 157 -18.97 8.45 12.82
N SER A 158 -19.10 7.21 13.31
CA SER A 158 -19.53 6.94 14.67
C SER A 158 -18.56 6.03 15.42
N ARG A 159 -18.39 6.29 16.73
CA ARG A 159 -17.54 5.46 17.61
C ARG A 159 -17.96 3.99 17.60
N ASN A 160 -19.26 3.73 17.54
CA ASN A 160 -19.81 2.37 17.54
C ASN A 160 -19.55 1.66 16.21
N SER A 161 -19.74 2.33 15.06
CA SER A 161 -19.43 1.76 13.75
C SER A 161 -17.94 1.48 13.60
N PHE A 162 -17.10 2.38 14.11
CA PHE A 162 -15.66 2.19 14.11
C PHE A 162 -15.24 1.01 15.00
N ALA A 163 -15.78 0.91 16.21
CA ALA A 163 -15.51 -0.20 17.12
C ALA A 163 -15.99 -1.55 16.56
N LEU A 164 -17.18 -1.58 15.92
CA LEU A 164 -17.70 -2.76 15.26
C LEU A 164 -16.81 -3.20 14.10
N PHE A 165 -16.38 -2.25 13.25
CA PHE A 165 -15.47 -2.53 12.15
C PHE A 165 -14.12 -3.07 12.64
N LEU A 166 -13.54 -2.43 13.66
CA LEU A 166 -12.30 -2.89 14.27
C LEU A 166 -12.46 -4.28 14.89
N GLY A 167 -13.57 -4.53 15.60
CA GLY A 167 -13.90 -5.84 16.13
C GLY A 167 -14.05 -6.89 15.02
N ALA A 168 -14.71 -6.56 13.91
CA ALA A 168 -14.90 -7.46 12.78
C ALA A 168 -13.58 -7.86 12.10
N ILE A 169 -12.60 -6.95 12.00
CA ILE A 169 -11.26 -7.26 11.45
C ILE A 169 -10.59 -8.42 12.19
N PHE A 170 -10.76 -8.52 13.51
CA PHE A 170 -10.18 -9.61 14.30
C PHE A 170 -11.11 -10.80 14.45
N LEU A 171 -12.42 -10.55 14.62
CA LEU A 171 -13.40 -11.60 14.91
C LEU A 171 -13.68 -12.47 13.68
N VAL A 172 -13.75 -11.88 12.47
CA VAL A 172 -14.05 -12.66 11.26
C VAL A 172 -12.99 -13.71 10.96
N PRO A 173 -11.68 -13.40 10.93
CA PRO A 173 -10.64 -14.43 10.78
C PRO A 173 -10.68 -15.48 11.89
N LEU A 174 -10.96 -15.07 13.14
CA LEU A 174 -11.06 -15.99 14.27
C LEU A 174 -12.23 -16.97 14.11
N VAL A 175 -13.39 -16.50 13.67
CA VAL A 175 -14.56 -17.35 13.42
C VAL A 175 -14.29 -18.30 12.26
N LEU A 176 -13.72 -17.81 11.16
CA LEU A 176 -13.36 -18.65 10.01
C LEU A 176 -12.29 -19.70 10.35
N PHE A 177 -11.44 -19.45 11.34
CA PHE A 177 -10.46 -20.42 11.82
C PHE A 177 -11.10 -21.54 12.67
N LEU A 178 -12.24 -21.27 13.32
CA LEU A 178 -12.94 -22.22 14.19
C LEU A 178 -13.95 -23.11 13.47
N VAL A 179 -14.30 -22.78 12.22
CA VAL A 179 -15.24 -23.54 11.35
C VAL A 179 -14.44 -24.39 10.38
#